data_AF-A0A7J7QQG3-F1
#
_entry.id   AF-A0A7J7QQG3-F1
#
_cell.length_a   1.000
_cell.length_b   1.000
_cell.length_c   1.000
_cell.angle_alpha   90.00
_cell.angle_beta   90.00
_cell.angle_gamma   90.00
#
_symmetry.space_group_name_H-M   'P 1'
#
loop_
_entity.id
_entity.type
_entity.pdbx_description
1 polymer ?
#
loop_
_entity_poly.entity_id
_entity_poly.type
_entity_poly.pdbx_seq_one_letter_code
_entity_poly.pdbx_strand_id
1 'polypeptide(L)'
;MAPALMSYEVFRLKYFNHLMCLNQLYEDTDAWHPLLPEDLADLPPWRRALLQLLSATPLKFFSSIGQWFRSLEGFDLKLHPREARPWVWLSYALPLGFVGLAWPAMVAAGGVAGWVSWWLGPWVVFHGWLSTLSLVQHTGPHIAWTEEGLTYDQAQATINGTVTLQLPHWLEVLLHHANYHLPSHVAISIPSYNLKGAQQYLQQRLGKYLTIAQPNAQLLRNLTTAWLVYDAQQQRYVDFDQAEELVQQFRQQREQQQQQQQRRQQQWQQ
;
A
#
# COMPACT_ATOMS: atom_id res chain seq x y z
N MET A 1 3.44 0.07 -17.38
CA MET A 1 2.42 1.12 -17.23
C MET A 1 1.26 0.98 -18.21
N ALA A 2 1.47 0.96 -19.54
CA ALA A 2 0.37 0.90 -20.52
C ALA A 2 -0.55 -0.34 -20.37
N PRO A 3 -0.06 -1.59 -20.28
CA PRO A 3 -0.94 -2.75 -20.08
C PRO A 3 -1.62 -2.77 -18.70
N ALA A 4 -0.99 -2.14 -17.70
CA ALA A 4 -1.56 -2.00 -16.36
C ALA A 4 -2.60 -0.88 -16.26
N LEU A 5 -2.80 -0.10 -17.33
CA LEU A 5 -3.68 1.06 -17.38
C LEU A 5 -3.41 2.09 -16.27
N MET A 6 -2.14 2.28 -15.92
CA MET A 6 -1.73 3.27 -14.91
C MET A 6 -0.95 4.41 -15.57
N SER A 7 -1.21 5.63 -15.10
CA SER A 7 -0.35 6.79 -15.40
C SER A 7 1.01 6.59 -14.75
N TYR A 8 2.08 6.67 -15.56
CA TYR A 8 3.45 6.61 -15.06
C TYR A 8 3.74 7.76 -14.09
N GLU A 9 3.31 8.98 -14.41
CA GLU A 9 3.65 10.15 -13.60
C GLU A 9 2.90 10.16 -12.27
N VAL A 10 1.63 9.75 -12.25
CA VAL A 10 0.88 9.59 -11.00
C VAL A 10 1.54 8.53 -10.13
N PHE A 11 1.88 7.37 -10.70
CA PHE A 11 2.63 6.34 -9.98
C PHE A 11 3.97 6.86 -9.45
N ARG A 12 4.74 7.59 -10.27
CA ARG A 12 6.05 8.15 -9.90
C ARG A 12 5.95 9.11 -8.71
N LEU A 13 4.97 10.02 -8.73
CA LEU A 13 4.77 11.00 -7.65
C LEU A 13 4.37 10.30 -6.34
N LYS A 14 3.44 9.36 -6.41
CA LYS A 14 2.97 8.60 -5.24
C LYS A 14 4.09 7.69 -4.69
N TYR A 15 4.80 6.99 -5.56
CA TYR A 15 5.96 6.18 -5.18
C TYR A 15 7.07 7.04 -4.55
N PHE A 16 7.33 8.24 -5.07
CA PHE A 16 8.31 9.15 -4.47
C PHE A 16 7.91 9.60 -3.07
N ASN A 17 6.63 9.91 -2.83
CA ASN A 17 6.13 10.20 -1.48
C ASN A 17 6.33 9.00 -0.53
N HIS A 18 6.02 7.79 -0.97
CA HIS A 18 6.27 6.56 -0.21
C HIS A 18 7.75 6.36 0.15
N LEU A 19 8.68 6.65 -0.76
CA LEU A 19 10.11 6.56 -0.45
C LEU A 19 10.56 7.58 0.63
N MET A 20 9.91 8.74 0.70
CA MET A 20 10.26 9.80 1.64
C MET A 20 9.63 9.59 3.02
N CYS A 21 8.38 9.14 3.05
CA CYS A 21 7.56 9.06 4.27
C CYS A 21 7.15 7.63 4.62
N LEU A 22 7.95 6.63 4.21
CA LEU A 22 7.67 5.20 4.47
C LEU A 22 7.21 4.95 5.91
N ASN A 23 6.09 4.25 6.07
CA ASN A 23 5.49 3.89 7.37
C ASN A 23 5.18 5.10 8.27
N GLN A 24 4.98 6.28 7.69
CA GLN A 24 4.41 7.42 8.39
C GLN A 24 2.89 7.45 8.16
N LEU A 25 2.12 7.42 9.24
CA LEU A 25 0.66 7.42 9.18
C LEU A 25 0.16 8.68 8.49
N TYR A 26 -0.81 8.50 7.60
CA TYR A 26 -1.47 9.52 6.77
C TYR A 26 -0.58 10.28 5.76
N GLU A 27 0.74 10.28 5.94
CA GLU A 27 1.73 10.91 5.05
C GLU A 27 2.22 9.96 3.95
N ASP A 28 2.32 8.66 4.22
CA ASP A 28 2.55 7.63 3.20
C ASP A 28 1.25 7.35 2.43
N THR A 29 1.00 8.14 1.39
CA THR A 29 -0.31 8.16 0.69
C THR A 29 -0.46 7.06 -0.36
N ASP A 30 0.63 6.38 -0.72
CA ASP A 30 0.65 5.34 -1.76
C ASP A 30 0.74 3.93 -1.20
N ALA A 31 1.57 3.71 -0.18
CA ALA A 31 1.76 2.37 0.35
C ALA A 31 0.79 2.10 1.47
N TRP A 32 -0.13 1.17 1.19
CA TRP A 32 -0.66 0.20 2.17
C TRP A 32 -0.93 0.74 3.57
N HIS A 33 -1.44 1.97 3.64
CA HIS A 33 -1.74 2.62 4.90
C HIS A 33 -2.66 1.71 5.68
N PRO A 34 -2.30 1.36 6.94
CA PRO A 34 -3.10 0.42 7.69
C PRO A 34 -4.47 1.02 7.97
N LEU A 35 -5.46 0.17 8.21
CA LEU A 35 -6.72 0.65 8.77
C LEU A 35 -6.48 0.97 10.25
N LEU A 36 -6.90 2.13 10.73
CA LEU A 36 -6.87 2.45 12.15
C LEU A 36 -8.27 2.35 12.78
N PRO A 37 -8.38 2.11 14.10
CA PRO A 37 -9.64 2.12 14.81
C PRO A 37 -10.45 3.43 14.59
N GLU A 38 -9.78 4.58 14.54
CA GLU A 38 -10.39 5.88 14.25
C GLU A 38 -10.99 5.94 12.84
N ASP A 39 -10.29 5.43 11.82
CA ASP A 39 -10.81 5.38 10.45
C ASP A 39 -12.07 4.51 10.38
N LEU A 40 -12.09 3.40 11.12
CA LEU A 40 -13.25 2.54 11.23
C LEU A 40 -14.38 3.24 11.98
N ALA A 41 -14.08 3.96 13.08
CA ALA A 41 -15.06 4.56 13.97
C ALA A 41 -16.03 5.53 13.27
N ASP A 42 -15.57 6.20 12.22
CA ASP A 42 -16.34 7.18 11.44
C ASP A 42 -17.10 6.57 10.25
N LEU A 43 -16.85 5.31 9.91
CA LEU A 43 -17.54 4.64 8.81
C LEU A 43 -18.91 4.08 9.19
N PRO A 44 -19.91 4.11 8.28
CA PRO A 44 -21.17 3.42 8.47
C PRO A 44 -20.98 1.88 8.44
N PRO A 45 -21.87 1.11 9.10
CA PRO A 45 -21.69 -0.34 9.27
C PRO A 45 -21.45 -1.12 7.98
N TRP A 46 -22.16 -0.78 6.90
CA TRP A 46 -22.00 -1.47 5.61
C TRP A 46 -20.63 -1.26 4.97
N ARG A 47 -20.01 -0.07 5.15
CA ARG A 47 -18.66 0.20 4.65
C ARG A 47 -17.62 -0.58 5.44
N ARG A 48 -17.81 -0.69 6.76
CA ARG A 48 -16.94 -1.54 7.59
C ARG A 48 -17.03 -3.00 7.20
N ALA A 49 -18.25 -3.52 7.01
CA ALA A 49 -18.44 -4.90 6.56
C ALA A 49 -17.76 -5.15 5.20
N LEU A 50 -17.82 -4.18 4.28
CA LEU A 50 -17.10 -4.26 3.01
C LEU A 50 -15.57 -4.24 3.21
N LEU A 51 -15.03 -3.35 4.05
CA LEU A 51 -13.60 -3.31 4.36
C LEU A 51 -13.13 -4.60 5.04
N GLN A 52 -13.93 -5.16 5.94
CA GLN A 52 -13.70 -6.46 6.55
C GLN A 52 -13.66 -7.56 5.50
N LEU A 53 -14.62 -7.61 4.57
CA LEU A 53 -14.62 -8.59 3.49
C LEU A 53 -13.37 -8.44 2.60
N LEU A 54 -12.99 -7.22 2.24
CA LEU A 54 -11.83 -6.98 1.38
C LEU A 54 -10.49 -7.24 2.08
N SER A 55 -10.40 -7.01 3.39
CA SER A 55 -9.14 -7.10 4.15
C SER A 55 -8.96 -8.44 4.87
N ALA A 56 -10.04 -9.07 5.34
CA ALA A 56 -10.00 -10.33 6.10
C ALA A 56 -10.12 -11.58 5.22
N THR A 57 -10.03 -11.44 3.89
CA THR A 57 -10.14 -12.56 2.95
C THR A 57 -9.01 -12.52 1.91
N PRO A 58 -8.82 -13.58 1.09
CA PRO A 58 -7.84 -13.56 0.01
C PRO A 58 -8.04 -12.44 -1.03
N LEU A 59 -9.19 -11.74 -1.02
CA LEU A 59 -9.39 -10.53 -1.83
C LEU A 59 -8.36 -9.44 -1.50
N LYS A 60 -7.78 -9.45 -0.28
CA LYS A 60 -6.70 -8.54 0.11
C LYS A 60 -5.50 -8.66 -0.83
N PHE A 61 -5.25 -9.82 -1.42
CA PHE A 61 -4.17 -10.00 -2.40
C PHE A 61 -4.47 -9.39 -3.77
N PHE A 62 -5.58 -8.67 -3.95
CA PHE A 62 -5.91 -7.90 -5.16
C PHE A 62 -6.20 -6.42 -4.87
N SER A 63 -5.88 -5.96 -3.67
CA SER A 63 -6.14 -4.60 -3.18
C SER A 63 -5.42 -3.49 -3.97
N SER A 64 -4.41 -3.83 -4.79
CA SER A 64 -3.75 -2.90 -5.71
C SER A 64 -4.67 -2.45 -6.83
N ILE A 65 -5.80 -3.14 -7.05
CA ILE A 65 -6.89 -2.67 -7.90
C ILE A 65 -7.53 -1.41 -7.28
N GLY A 66 -7.61 -1.31 -5.96
CA GLY A 66 -8.04 -0.09 -5.28
C GLY A 66 -7.08 1.08 -5.52
N GLN A 67 -5.78 0.83 -5.41
CA GLN A 67 -4.74 1.82 -5.79
C GLN A 67 -4.81 2.18 -7.28
N TRP A 68 -5.10 1.21 -8.15
CA TRP A 68 -5.34 1.44 -9.57
C TRP A 68 -6.52 2.39 -9.81
N PHE A 69 -7.65 2.19 -9.13
CA PHE A 69 -8.78 3.14 -9.18
C PHE A 69 -8.39 4.52 -8.63
N ARG A 70 -7.65 4.59 -7.51
CA ARG A 70 -7.10 5.84 -6.98
C ARG A 70 -6.10 6.49 -7.93
N SER A 71 -5.49 5.77 -8.86
CA SER A 71 -4.63 6.40 -9.86
C SER A 71 -5.42 7.34 -10.76
N LEU A 72 -6.72 7.07 -10.98
CA LEU A 72 -7.64 7.92 -11.74
C LEU A 72 -7.88 9.29 -11.06
N GLU A 73 -7.57 9.43 -9.77
CA GLU A 73 -7.51 10.76 -9.11
C GLU A 73 -6.54 11.70 -9.85
N GLY A 74 -5.62 11.17 -10.67
CA GLY A 74 -4.75 11.96 -11.54
C GLY A 74 -5.47 12.82 -12.59
N PHE A 75 -6.77 12.62 -12.82
CA PHE A 75 -7.57 13.56 -13.60
C PHE A 75 -7.87 14.86 -12.83
N ASP A 76 -7.85 14.85 -11.50
CA ASP A 76 -7.88 16.06 -10.69
C ASP A 76 -6.46 16.62 -10.50
N LEU A 77 -6.06 17.47 -11.43
CA LEU A 77 -4.75 18.12 -11.41
C LEU A 77 -4.49 18.98 -10.16
N LYS A 78 -5.51 19.34 -9.38
CA LYS A 78 -5.32 20.11 -8.14
C LYS A 78 -4.54 19.31 -7.10
N LEU A 79 -4.61 17.98 -7.17
CA LEU A 79 -3.91 17.04 -6.30
C LEU A 79 -2.41 16.92 -6.63
N HIS A 80 -1.93 17.59 -7.70
CA HIS A 80 -0.55 17.50 -8.15
C HIS A 80 0.18 18.84 -8.14
N PRO A 81 1.50 18.84 -7.87
CA PRO A 81 2.36 20.01 -8.02
C PRO A 81 2.19 20.62 -9.42
N ARG A 82 2.16 21.96 -9.50
CA ARG A 82 1.87 22.68 -10.75
C ARG A 82 2.80 22.27 -11.90
N GLU A 83 4.07 22.04 -11.58
CA GLU A 83 5.11 21.64 -12.52
C GLU A 83 4.93 20.21 -13.08
N ALA A 84 4.29 19.33 -12.31
CA ALA A 84 4.05 17.93 -12.71
C ALA A 84 2.77 17.76 -13.55
N ARG A 85 1.84 18.73 -13.53
CA ARG A 85 0.51 18.60 -14.17
C ARG A 85 0.55 18.28 -15.68
N PRO A 86 1.40 18.91 -16.51
CA PRO A 86 1.51 18.55 -17.92
C PRO A 86 1.98 17.10 -18.11
N TRP A 87 2.91 16.64 -17.28
CA TRP A 87 3.45 15.28 -17.31
C TRP A 87 2.42 14.25 -16.85
N VAL A 88 1.61 14.58 -15.85
CA VAL A 88 0.48 13.75 -15.41
C VAL A 88 -0.47 13.51 -16.57
N TRP A 89 -0.95 14.57 -17.23
CA TRP A 89 -1.81 14.43 -18.41
C TRP A 89 -1.15 13.64 -19.54
N LEU A 90 0.09 13.98 -19.90
CA LEU A 90 0.79 13.31 -20.99
C LEU A 90 0.99 11.81 -20.72
N SER A 91 1.24 11.44 -19.47
CA SER A 91 1.48 10.05 -19.09
C SER A 91 0.25 9.13 -19.24
N TYR A 92 -0.97 9.69 -19.35
CA TYR A 92 -2.18 8.94 -19.69
C TYR A 92 -2.29 8.59 -21.18
N ALA A 93 -1.53 9.24 -22.06
CA ALA A 93 -1.59 8.99 -23.49
C ALA A 93 -1.25 7.53 -23.85
N LEU A 94 -0.28 6.92 -23.16
CA LEU A 94 0.11 5.52 -23.39
C LEU A 94 -0.97 4.52 -22.94
N PRO A 95 -1.49 4.57 -21.69
CA PRO A 95 -2.66 3.77 -21.30
C PRO A 95 -3.87 3.95 -22.22
N LEU A 96 -4.23 5.18 -22.57
CA LEU A 96 -5.38 5.46 -23.42
C LEU A 96 -5.18 4.96 -24.85
N GLY A 97 -3.97 5.13 -25.41
CA GLY A 97 -3.60 4.57 -26.71
C GLY A 97 -3.63 3.04 -26.72
N PHE A 98 -3.19 2.40 -25.63
CA PHE A 98 -3.29 0.96 -25.46
C PHE A 98 -4.76 0.49 -25.46
N VAL A 99 -5.65 1.18 -24.73
CA VAL A 99 -7.09 0.89 -24.77
C VAL A 99 -7.67 1.13 -26.17
N GLY A 100 -7.32 2.24 -26.82
CA GLY A 100 -7.87 2.61 -28.13
C GLY A 100 -7.41 1.73 -29.30
N LEU A 101 -6.24 1.10 -29.18
CA LEU A 101 -5.65 0.31 -30.26
C LEU A 101 -5.56 -1.17 -29.93
N ALA A 102 -4.99 -1.52 -28.78
CA ALA A 102 -4.71 -2.92 -28.43
C ALA A 102 -5.99 -3.67 -28.08
N TRP A 103 -6.92 -3.07 -27.33
CA TRP A 103 -8.18 -3.76 -26.99
C TRP A 103 -9.03 -4.09 -28.23
N PRO A 104 -9.32 -3.16 -29.16
CA PRO A 104 -10.03 -3.50 -30.39
C PRO A 104 -9.29 -4.55 -31.21
N ALA A 105 -7.96 -4.48 -31.32
CA ALA A 105 -7.17 -5.49 -32.02
C ALA A 105 -7.31 -6.89 -31.38
N MET A 106 -7.27 -6.97 -30.05
CA MET A 106 -7.48 -8.22 -29.30
C MET A 106 -8.89 -8.79 -29.53
N VAL A 107 -9.91 -7.93 -29.49
CA VAL A 107 -11.30 -8.35 -29.74
C VAL A 107 -11.49 -8.76 -31.19
N ALA A 108 -10.90 -8.05 -32.16
CA ALA A 108 -10.98 -8.40 -33.57
C ALA A 108 -10.29 -9.73 -33.89
N ALA A 109 -9.15 -10.01 -33.25
CA ALA A 109 -8.37 -11.23 -33.51
C ALA A 109 -8.87 -12.47 -32.76
N GLY A 110 -9.40 -12.31 -31.54
CA GLY A 110 -9.76 -13.45 -30.67
C GLY A 110 -11.11 -13.33 -29.97
N GLY A 111 -11.93 -12.34 -30.33
CA GLY A 111 -13.17 -12.03 -29.64
C GLY A 111 -12.96 -11.61 -28.19
N VAL A 112 -14.03 -11.67 -27.41
CA VAL A 112 -13.98 -11.39 -25.96
C VAL A 112 -13.04 -12.36 -25.25
N ALA A 113 -12.98 -13.62 -25.69
CA ALA A 113 -12.07 -14.62 -25.11
C ALA A 113 -10.59 -14.24 -25.29
N GLY A 114 -10.22 -13.69 -26.45
CA GLY A 114 -8.89 -13.15 -26.72
C GLY A 114 -8.57 -11.98 -25.81
N TRP A 115 -9.48 -11.02 -25.67
CA TRP A 115 -9.30 -9.88 -24.74
C TRP A 115 -9.12 -10.33 -23.28
N VAL A 116 -9.91 -11.31 -22.82
CA VAL A 116 -9.77 -11.86 -21.46
C VAL A 116 -8.42 -12.56 -21.30
N SER A 117 -8.03 -13.41 -22.25
CA SER A 117 -6.84 -14.24 -22.12
C SER A 117 -5.54 -13.46 -22.31
N TRP A 118 -5.53 -12.46 -23.19
CA TRP A 118 -4.33 -11.71 -23.58
C TRP A 118 -4.12 -10.45 -22.74
N TRP A 119 -5.17 -9.89 -22.13
CA TRP A 119 -5.06 -8.71 -21.28
C TRP A 119 -5.61 -8.92 -19.87
N LEU A 120 -6.91 -9.20 -19.71
CA LEU A 120 -7.51 -9.19 -18.37
C LEU A 120 -6.90 -10.24 -17.43
N GLY A 121 -6.66 -11.47 -17.92
CA GLY A 121 -6.02 -12.54 -17.15
C GLY A 121 -4.62 -12.15 -16.68
N PRO A 122 -3.68 -11.79 -17.57
CA PRO A 122 -2.37 -11.25 -17.19
C PRO A 122 -2.45 -10.03 -16.27
N TRP A 123 -3.41 -9.13 -16.48
CA TRP A 123 -3.62 -7.96 -15.64
C TRP A 123 -4.04 -8.35 -14.20
N VAL A 124 -4.95 -9.31 -14.03
CA VAL A 124 -5.33 -9.86 -12.72
C VAL A 124 -4.14 -10.52 -12.04
N VAL A 125 -3.34 -11.33 -12.77
CA VAL A 125 -2.13 -11.96 -12.22
C VAL A 125 -1.11 -10.90 -11.78
N PHE A 126 -0.92 -9.85 -12.57
CA PHE A 126 -0.05 -8.73 -12.23
C PHE A 126 -0.50 -8.05 -10.93
N HIS A 127 -1.79 -7.72 -10.79
CA HIS A 127 -2.32 -7.12 -9.56
C HIS A 127 -2.23 -8.05 -8.35
N GLY A 128 -2.41 -9.36 -8.56
CA GLY A 128 -2.21 -10.38 -7.54
C GLY A 128 -0.80 -10.36 -6.96
N TRP A 129 0.20 -10.36 -7.84
CA TRP A 129 1.61 -10.31 -7.42
C TRP A 129 2.01 -8.96 -6.84
N LEU A 130 1.57 -7.85 -7.45
CA LEU A 130 1.84 -6.50 -6.95
C LEU A 130 1.34 -6.34 -5.52
N SER A 131 0.08 -6.69 -5.27
CA SER A 131 -0.51 -6.66 -3.92
C SER A 131 0.21 -7.60 -2.96
N THR A 132 0.50 -8.83 -3.37
CA THR A 132 1.15 -9.81 -2.48
C THR A 132 2.53 -9.31 -2.04
N LEU A 133 3.36 -8.86 -2.98
CA LEU A 133 4.69 -8.34 -2.66
C LEU A 133 4.59 -7.13 -1.76
N SER A 134 3.80 -6.13 -2.13
CA SER A 134 3.75 -4.89 -1.37
C SER A 134 3.12 -5.03 0.01
N LEU A 135 2.13 -5.92 0.18
CA LEU A 135 1.60 -6.27 1.51
C LEU A 135 2.67 -6.90 2.38
N VAL A 136 3.42 -7.87 1.84
CA VAL A 136 4.46 -8.52 2.63
C VAL A 136 5.59 -7.54 2.96
N GLN A 137 5.98 -6.71 2.01
CA GLN A 137 7.05 -5.73 2.15
C GLN A 137 6.78 -4.73 3.28
N HIS A 138 5.52 -4.37 3.51
CA HIS A 138 5.14 -3.28 4.43
C HIS A 138 4.23 -3.72 5.58
N THR A 139 3.99 -5.02 5.77
CA THR A 139 3.15 -5.53 6.87
C THR A 139 3.85 -6.64 7.64
N GLY A 140 3.98 -6.43 8.94
CA GLY A 140 4.53 -7.41 9.88
C GLY A 140 4.24 -7.02 11.32
N PRO A 141 4.23 -7.97 12.26
CA PRO A 141 3.85 -7.72 13.65
C PRO A 141 4.84 -6.81 14.39
N HIS A 142 6.08 -6.73 13.89
CA HIS A 142 7.16 -5.90 14.42
C HIS A 142 7.38 -4.61 13.61
N ILE A 143 6.62 -4.40 12.52
CA ILE A 143 6.73 -3.20 11.69
C ILE A 143 5.84 -2.12 12.31
N ALA A 144 6.51 -1.09 12.82
CA ALA A 144 5.89 0.06 13.44
C ALA A 144 5.59 1.16 12.41
N TRP A 145 4.51 1.89 12.65
CA TRP A 145 4.13 3.10 11.94
C TRP A 145 4.26 4.32 12.85
N THR A 146 4.87 5.38 12.32
CA THR A 146 5.08 6.64 13.05
C THR A 146 3.85 7.54 12.86
N GLU A 147 3.24 7.95 13.97
CA GLU A 147 2.13 8.92 13.96
C GLU A 147 2.60 10.32 13.50
N GLU A 148 1.68 11.09 12.93
CA GLU A 148 1.93 12.47 12.53
C GLU A 148 2.36 13.32 13.74
N GLY A 149 3.34 14.20 13.55
CA GLY A 149 3.86 15.07 14.61
C GLY A 149 4.85 14.41 15.58
N LEU A 150 5.06 13.09 15.49
CA LEU A 150 6.16 12.42 16.18
C LEU A 150 7.48 12.56 15.41
N THR A 151 8.59 12.27 16.09
CA THR A 151 9.92 12.27 15.44
C THR A 151 10.03 11.09 14.48
N TYR A 152 10.17 11.40 13.19
CA TYR A 152 10.31 10.42 12.12
C TYR A 152 11.79 10.21 11.73
N ASP A 153 12.24 8.96 11.73
CA ASP A 153 13.56 8.55 11.25
C ASP A 153 13.38 7.67 10.00
N GLN A 154 13.61 8.28 8.83
CA GLN A 154 13.49 7.63 7.53
C GLN A 154 14.41 6.41 7.37
N ALA A 155 15.62 6.45 7.97
CA ALA A 155 16.56 5.34 7.85
C ALA A 155 16.07 4.13 8.66
N GLN A 156 15.56 4.36 9.87
CA GLN A 156 14.94 3.30 10.69
C GLN A 156 13.69 2.75 10.01
N ALA A 157 12.81 3.62 9.50
CA ALA A 157 11.60 3.20 8.78
C ALA A 157 11.95 2.35 7.55
N THR A 158 12.97 2.75 6.78
CA THR A 158 13.45 1.99 5.62
C THR A 158 14.02 0.62 6.01
N ILE A 159 14.92 0.57 6.99
CA ILE A 159 15.66 -0.65 7.31
C ILE A 159 14.77 -1.66 8.05
N ASN A 160 13.98 -1.20 9.02
CA ASN A 160 13.17 -2.07 9.86
C ASN A 160 11.76 -2.29 9.30
N GLY A 161 11.26 -1.34 8.50
CA GLY A 161 9.91 -1.34 7.96
C GLY A 161 9.74 -2.06 6.64
N THR A 162 10.82 -2.53 6.01
CA THR A 162 10.77 -3.32 4.78
C THR A 162 11.09 -4.79 5.01
N VAL A 163 10.20 -5.68 4.57
CA VAL A 163 10.41 -7.14 4.58
C VAL A 163 10.83 -7.62 3.19
N THR A 164 11.84 -8.50 3.14
CA THR A 164 12.22 -9.21 1.91
C THR A 164 11.80 -10.68 2.02
N LEU A 165 11.07 -11.20 1.03
CA LEU A 165 10.78 -12.64 0.96
C LEU A 165 11.97 -13.42 0.39
N GLN A 166 12.16 -14.66 0.83
CA GLN A 166 13.07 -15.59 0.16
C GLN A 166 12.33 -16.36 -0.93
N LEU A 167 12.22 -15.77 -2.12
CA LEU A 167 11.57 -16.41 -3.26
C LEU A 167 12.57 -17.27 -4.06
N PRO A 168 12.11 -18.35 -4.71
CA PRO A 168 12.96 -19.11 -5.63
C PRO A 168 13.39 -18.23 -6.80
N HIS A 169 14.59 -18.47 -7.33
CA HIS A 169 15.23 -17.57 -8.30
C HIS A 169 14.39 -17.33 -9.57
N TRP A 170 13.69 -18.34 -10.08
CA TRP A 170 12.84 -18.18 -11.26
C TRP A 170 11.70 -17.19 -11.03
N LEU A 171 11.15 -17.16 -9.81
CA LEU A 171 10.07 -16.25 -9.43
C LEU A 171 10.61 -14.83 -9.23
N GLU A 172 11.81 -14.70 -8.65
CA GLU A 172 12.50 -13.41 -8.58
C GLU A 172 12.71 -12.79 -9.97
N VAL A 173 13.09 -13.59 -10.96
CA VAL A 173 13.27 -13.13 -12.35
C VAL A 173 11.93 -12.75 -12.98
N LEU A 174 10.89 -13.58 -12.79
CA LEU A 174 9.53 -13.29 -13.30
C LEU A 174 9.00 -11.95 -12.75
N LEU A 175 9.24 -11.69 -11.47
CA LEU A 175 8.83 -10.47 -10.78
C LEU A 175 9.82 -9.32 -10.98
N HIS A 176 10.76 -9.43 -11.92
CA HIS A 176 11.75 -8.41 -12.24
C HIS A 176 12.52 -7.91 -11.00
N HIS A 177 12.79 -8.81 -10.05
CA HIS A 177 13.49 -8.53 -8.80
C HIS A 177 12.78 -7.52 -7.89
N ALA A 178 11.48 -7.25 -8.11
CA ALA A 178 10.69 -6.30 -7.34
C ALA A 178 10.54 -6.67 -5.85
N ASN A 179 10.73 -7.94 -5.51
CA ASN A 179 10.73 -8.41 -4.12
C ASN A 179 11.89 -7.78 -3.31
N TYR A 180 13.04 -7.51 -3.95
CA TYR A 180 14.15 -6.77 -3.34
C TYR A 180 13.82 -5.27 -3.29
N HIS A 181 12.92 -4.90 -2.39
CA HIS A 181 12.37 -3.55 -2.31
C HIS A 181 13.26 -2.58 -1.53
N LEU A 182 13.88 -3.07 -0.45
CA LEU A 182 14.75 -2.29 0.43
C LEU A 182 15.82 -1.48 -0.32
N PRO A 183 16.56 -2.03 -1.31
CA PRO A 183 17.54 -1.25 -2.04
C PRO A 183 16.95 -0.03 -2.75
N SER A 184 15.71 -0.12 -3.24
CA SER A 184 15.02 1.00 -3.88
C SER A 184 14.65 2.11 -2.90
N HIS A 185 14.37 1.76 -1.64
CA HIS A 185 14.21 2.74 -0.55
C HIS A 185 15.53 3.43 -0.20
N VAL A 186 16.64 2.69 -0.21
CA VAL A 186 17.96 3.27 0.06
C VAL A 186 18.42 4.18 -1.08
N ALA A 187 18.20 3.77 -2.32
CA ALA A 187 18.54 4.56 -3.50
C ALA A 187 17.68 4.16 -4.71
N ILE A 188 16.76 5.05 -5.09
CA ILE A 188 15.88 4.88 -6.26
C ILE A 188 16.65 4.74 -7.59
N SER A 189 17.90 5.19 -7.65
CA SER A 189 18.75 5.12 -8.84
C SER A 189 19.28 3.71 -9.12
N ILE A 190 19.12 2.76 -8.19
CA ILE A 190 19.56 1.38 -8.39
C ILE A 190 18.62 0.72 -9.41
N PRO A 191 19.14 0.27 -10.57
CA PRO A 191 18.30 -0.38 -11.56
C PRO A 191 17.85 -1.77 -11.10
N SER A 192 16.70 -2.24 -11.60
CA SER A 192 16.07 -3.50 -11.19
C SER A 192 17.00 -4.72 -11.28
N TYR A 193 17.83 -4.79 -12.32
CA TYR A 193 18.79 -5.88 -12.53
C TYR A 193 19.94 -5.91 -11.51
N ASN A 194 20.16 -4.82 -10.75
CA ASN A 194 21.16 -4.74 -9.69
C ASN A 194 20.56 -4.91 -8.27
N LEU A 195 19.23 -4.97 -8.12
CA LEU A 195 18.58 -5.03 -6.81
C LEU A 195 19.01 -6.25 -5.99
N LYS A 196 19.20 -7.41 -6.63
CA LYS A 196 19.70 -8.62 -5.95
C LYS A 196 21.08 -8.39 -5.33
N GLY A 197 22.01 -7.81 -6.09
CA GLY A 197 23.36 -7.51 -5.60
C GLY A 197 23.35 -6.47 -4.48
N ALA A 198 22.51 -5.44 -4.63
CA ALA A 198 22.32 -4.42 -3.60
C ALA A 198 21.72 -5.00 -2.30
N GLN A 199 20.71 -5.87 -2.39
CA GLN A 199 20.15 -6.56 -1.24
C GLN A 199 21.22 -7.38 -0.50
N GLN A 200 22.05 -8.13 -1.23
CA GLN A 200 23.14 -8.91 -0.64
C GLN A 200 24.17 -8.01 0.05
N TYR A 201 24.52 -6.88 -0.56
CA TYR A 201 25.42 -5.88 0.03
C TYR A 201 24.88 -5.31 1.34
N LEU A 202 23.59 -5.01 1.40
CA LEU A 202 22.91 -4.54 2.61
C LEU A 202 22.85 -5.64 3.67
N GLN A 203 22.51 -6.87 3.29
CA GLN A 203 22.42 -8.00 4.21
C GLN A 203 23.76 -8.31 4.90
N GLN A 204 24.87 -8.19 4.19
CA GLN A 204 26.21 -8.37 4.77
C GLN A 204 26.56 -7.35 5.85
N ARG A 205 26.01 -6.12 5.78
CA ARG A 205 26.36 -5.02 6.69
C ARG A 205 25.32 -4.76 7.77
N LEU A 206 24.05 -4.91 7.40
CA LEU A 206 22.88 -4.55 8.21
C LEU A 206 22.03 -5.77 8.57
N GLY A 207 22.48 -7.00 8.27
CA GLY A 207 21.65 -8.21 8.37
C GLY A 207 20.93 -8.41 9.71
N LYS A 208 21.49 -7.94 10.82
CA LYS A 208 20.85 -7.99 12.15
C LYS A 208 19.63 -7.07 12.31
N TYR A 209 19.47 -6.08 11.43
CA TYR A 209 18.37 -5.13 11.39
C TYR A 209 17.38 -5.41 10.25
N LEU A 210 17.76 -6.23 9.27
CA LEU A 210 16.91 -6.52 8.12
C LEU A 210 15.87 -7.58 8.47
N THR A 211 14.65 -7.39 7.99
CA THR A 211 13.61 -8.41 8.08
C THR A 211 13.60 -9.26 6.82
N ILE A 212 13.90 -10.56 6.97
CA ILE A 212 13.83 -11.54 5.88
C ILE A 212 12.83 -12.63 6.27
N ALA A 213 11.83 -12.86 5.43
CA ALA A 213 10.77 -13.83 5.67
C ALA A 213 10.78 -14.98 4.65
N GLN A 214 10.40 -16.17 5.08
CA GLN A 214 10.17 -17.31 4.19
C GLN A 214 8.72 -17.28 3.70
N PRO A 215 8.46 -17.52 2.39
CA PRO A 215 7.10 -17.65 1.91
C PRO A 215 6.47 -18.91 2.52
N ASN A 216 5.53 -18.74 3.44
CA ASN A 216 4.79 -19.85 4.04
C ASN A 216 3.31 -19.49 4.18
N ALA A 217 2.46 -20.52 4.28
CA ALA A 217 1.02 -20.35 4.35
C ALA A 217 0.56 -19.58 5.60
N GLN A 218 1.30 -19.67 6.71
CA GLN A 218 0.97 -18.94 7.94
C GLN A 218 1.16 -17.44 7.78
N LEU A 219 2.25 -17.00 7.13
CA LEU A 219 2.49 -15.60 6.80
C LEU A 219 1.37 -15.05 5.91
N LEU A 220 1.01 -15.76 4.85
CA LEU A 220 -0.09 -15.36 3.96
C LEU A 220 -1.43 -15.32 4.70
N ARG A 221 -1.69 -16.29 5.58
CA ARG A 221 -2.90 -16.31 6.41
C ARG A 221 -2.94 -15.15 7.39
N ASN A 222 -1.82 -14.83 8.04
CA ASN A 222 -1.74 -13.73 9.01
C ASN A 222 -2.07 -12.39 8.37
N LEU A 223 -1.62 -12.15 7.13
CA LEU A 223 -1.96 -10.94 6.37
C LEU A 223 -3.47 -10.72 6.18
N THR A 224 -4.26 -11.79 6.18
CA THR A 224 -5.72 -11.72 6.01
C THR A 224 -6.49 -12.09 7.28
N THR A 225 -5.84 -12.31 8.42
CA THR A 225 -6.54 -12.73 9.66
C THR A 225 -6.07 -12.01 10.91
N ALA A 226 -4.76 -11.74 11.05
CA ALA A 226 -4.18 -11.17 12.27
C ALA A 226 -3.64 -9.75 12.07
N TRP A 227 -3.18 -9.43 10.85
CA TRP A 227 -2.55 -8.15 10.54
C TRP A 227 -3.49 -7.27 9.70
N LEU A 228 -4.58 -6.84 10.32
CA LEU A 228 -5.71 -6.21 9.62
C LEU A 228 -5.88 -4.74 9.96
N VAL A 229 -5.90 -4.41 11.25
CA VAL A 229 -6.06 -3.06 11.78
C VAL A 229 -4.84 -2.73 12.64
N TYR A 230 -4.32 -1.51 12.55
CA TYR A 230 -3.15 -1.08 13.30
C TYR A 230 -3.56 -0.25 14.52
N ASP A 231 -3.16 -0.70 15.71
CA ASP A 231 -3.25 0.05 16.95
C ASP A 231 -2.00 0.93 17.10
N ALA A 232 -2.16 2.22 16.81
CA ALA A 232 -1.07 3.19 16.90
C ALA A 232 -0.54 3.37 18.32
N GLN A 233 -1.39 3.24 19.35
CA GLN A 233 -0.97 3.40 20.75
C GLN A 233 -0.07 2.26 21.20
N GLN A 234 -0.40 1.02 20.81
CA GLN A 234 0.37 -0.17 21.15
C GLN A 234 1.38 -0.58 20.08
N GLN A 235 1.44 0.16 18.98
CA GLN A 235 2.34 -0.06 17.84
C GLN A 235 2.31 -1.50 17.32
N ARG A 236 1.09 -2.03 17.13
CA ARG A 236 0.88 -3.41 16.69
C ARG A 236 -0.36 -3.58 15.83
N TYR A 237 -0.37 -4.63 15.02
CA TYR A 237 -1.58 -5.04 14.33
C TYR A 237 -2.49 -5.91 15.20
N VAL A 238 -3.79 -5.79 14.95
CA VAL A 238 -4.86 -6.58 15.56
C VAL A 238 -5.82 -7.11 14.48
N ASP A 239 -6.60 -8.13 14.86
CA ASP A 239 -7.72 -8.63 14.06
C ASP A 239 -8.95 -7.70 14.18
N PHE A 240 -10.02 -8.01 13.44
CA PHE A 240 -11.22 -7.18 13.44
C PHE A 240 -12.05 -7.28 14.73
N ASP A 241 -11.94 -8.37 15.48
CA ASP A 241 -12.68 -8.54 16.74
C ASP A 241 -12.09 -7.60 17.80
N GLN A 242 -10.77 -7.60 17.94
CA GLN A 242 -10.02 -6.66 18.77
C GLN A 242 -10.19 -5.22 18.28
N ALA A 243 -10.21 -4.99 16.96
CA ALA A 243 -10.41 -3.66 16.40
C ALA A 243 -11.77 -3.06 16.79
N GLU A 244 -12.83 -3.87 16.88
CA GLU A 244 -14.14 -3.37 17.30
C GLU A 244 -14.11 -2.89 18.75
N GLU A 245 -13.39 -3.57 19.64
CA GLU A 245 -13.18 -3.11 21.01
C GLU A 245 -12.45 -1.75 21.04
N LEU A 246 -11.38 -1.60 20.25
CA LEU A 246 -10.64 -0.34 20.12
C LEU A 246 -11.51 0.79 19.55
N VAL A 247 -12.36 0.49 18.57
CA VAL A 247 -13.33 1.45 17.99
C VAL A 247 -14.29 1.96 19.06
N GLN A 248 -14.81 1.08 19.92
CA GLN A 248 -15.71 1.49 21.00
C GLN A 248 -14.97 2.33 22.05
N GLN A 249 -13.75 1.95 22.42
CA GLN A 249 -12.91 2.74 23.33
C GLN A 249 -12.63 4.14 22.76
N PHE A 250 -12.26 4.24 21.48
CA PHE A 250 -12.03 5.51 20.79
C PHE A 250 -13.27 6.41 20.82
N ARG A 251 -14.45 5.86 20.53
CA ARG A 251 -15.73 6.60 20.58
C ARG A 251 -16.02 7.15 21.97
N GLN A 252 -15.87 6.32 23.00
CA GLN A 252 -16.09 6.73 24.40
C GLN A 252 -15.11 7.83 24.81
N GLN A 253 -13.83 7.71 24.45
CA GLN A 253 -12.83 8.74 24.72
C GLN A 253 -13.18 10.07 24.04
N ARG A 254 -13.59 10.02 22.77
CA ARG A 254 -14.01 11.20 22.00
C ARG A 254 -15.22 11.90 22.62
N GLU A 255 -16.23 11.14 23.05
CA GLU A 255 -17.41 11.68 23.75
C GLU A 255 -17.04 12.33 25.08
N GLN A 256 -16.18 11.69 25.88
CA GLN A 256 -15.71 12.25 27.14
C GLN A 256 -14.93 13.56 26.95
N GLN A 257 -14.06 13.62 25.94
CA GLN A 257 -13.32 14.84 25.60
C GLN A 257 -14.26 15.98 25.18
N GLN A 258 -15.27 15.70 24.37
CA GLN A 258 -16.28 16.67 23.97
C GLN A 258 -17.07 17.20 25.17
N GLN A 259 -17.52 16.32 26.07
CA GLN A 259 -18.23 16.73 27.29
C GLN A 259 -17.33 17.56 28.23
N GLN A 260 -16.04 17.24 28.32
CA GLN A 260 -15.08 18.04 29.10
C GLN A 260 -14.84 19.43 28.47
N GLN A 261 -14.74 19.51 27.14
CA GLN A 261 -14.63 20.79 26.43
C GLN A 261 -15.88 21.66 26.62
N GLN A 262 -17.07 21.08 26.50
CA GLN A 262 -18.34 21.78 26.74
C GLN A 262 -18.44 22.30 28.18
N ARG A 263 -18.08 21.47 29.18
CA ARG A 263 -18.05 21.90 30.58
C ARG A 263 -17.07 23.05 30.83
N ARG A 264 -15.87 22.99 30.23
CA ARG A 264 -14.90 24.09 30.30
C ARG A 264 -15.46 25.37 29.68
N GLN A 265 -16.06 25.29 28.49
CA GLN A 265 -16.65 26.47 27.83
C GLN A 265 -17.77 27.10 28.66
N GLN A 266 -18.61 26.29 29.31
CA GLN A 266 -19.65 26.79 30.22
C GLN A 266 -19.07 27.48 31.46
N GLN A 267 -17.96 26.99 32.00
CA GLN A 267 -17.26 27.62 33.13
C GLN A 267 -16.62 28.97 32.77
N TRP A 268 -16.16 29.15 31.53
CA TRP A 268 -15.61 30.44 31.06
C TRP A 268 -16.68 31.49 30.74
N GLN A 269 -17.95 31.10 30.65
CA GLN A 269 -19.09 31.98 30.36
C GLN A 269 -19.82 32.47 31.62
N GLN A 270 -19.43 31.98 32.80
CA GLN A 270 -19.93 32.40 34.13
C GLN A 270 -18.93 33.33 34.80
#